data_AF-A0A9E0N3V2-F1
#
_entry.id   AF-A0A9E0N3V2-F1
#
_cell.length_a   1.000
_cell.length_b   1.000
_cell.length_c   1.000
_cell.angle_alpha   90.00
_cell.angle_beta   90.00
_cell.angle_gamma   90.00
#
_symmetry.space_group_name_H-M   'P 1'
#
loop_
_entity.id
_entity.type
_entity.pdbx_description
1 polymer ?
#
loop_
_entity_poly.entity_id
_entity_poly.type
_entity_poly.pdbx_seq_one_letter_code
_entity_poly.pdbx_strand_id
1 'polypeptide(L)'
;MKKQHLIALSLIAAAVVAGCASAPGSADLDKMAADIVKSSFRDQGIVKVSVLAPEDINTACSAAEVAGKPLDHDTAMALQNVQLKTIKWPADGNYFGDWKKGEALAQSGRGQTWTDSADTPNGGNCYNCHQLDPKEISFGTIGPSLTGYGKTRGVTADPTSAASKAVIEYTWGKIYNSRAYNACSVMPRAIHKGIITEAQARDLMALLLSADSPVNK
;
A
#
# COMPACT_ATOMS: atom_id res chain seq x y z
N MET A 1 -53.34 -32.88 -27.39
CA MET A 1 -52.21 -33.67 -26.83
C MET A 1 -50.90 -33.48 -27.58
N LYS A 2 -50.74 -33.91 -28.85
CA LYS A 2 -49.45 -33.78 -29.59
C LYS A 2 -48.83 -32.36 -29.63
N LYS A 3 -49.62 -31.30 -29.90
CA LYS A 3 -49.13 -29.91 -29.92
C LYS A 3 -48.69 -29.37 -28.55
N GLN A 4 -49.33 -29.80 -27.46
CA GLN A 4 -48.99 -29.36 -26.09
C GLN A 4 -47.67 -30.01 -25.61
N HIS A 5 -47.42 -31.26 -25.99
CA HIS A 5 -46.13 -31.92 -25.71
C HIS A 5 -44.97 -31.32 -26.51
N LEU A 6 -45.20 -30.93 -27.77
CA LEU A 6 -44.21 -30.23 -28.60
C LEU A 6 -43.83 -28.87 -28.00
N ILE A 7 -44.80 -28.08 -27.53
CA ILE A 7 -44.54 -26.78 -26.89
C ILE A 7 -43.79 -26.96 -25.55
N ALA A 8 -44.18 -27.96 -24.73
CA ALA A 8 -43.49 -28.25 -23.48
C ALA A 8 -42.03 -28.70 -23.68
N LEU A 9 -41.76 -29.57 -24.67
CA LEU A 9 -40.40 -29.98 -25.03
C LEU A 9 -39.55 -28.81 -25.57
N SER A 10 -40.17 -27.87 -26.29
CA SER A 10 -39.49 -26.68 -26.80
C SER A 10 -39.06 -25.73 -25.68
N LEU A 11 -39.92 -25.55 -24.67
CA LEU A 11 -39.63 -24.71 -23.49
C LEU A 11 -38.55 -25.32 -22.59
N ILE A 12 -38.55 -26.65 -22.42
CA ILE A 12 -37.52 -27.37 -21.67
C ILE A 12 -36.17 -27.28 -22.39
N ALA A 13 -36.15 -27.47 -23.72
CA ALA A 13 -34.92 -27.34 -24.51
C ALA A 13 -34.35 -25.90 -24.45
N ALA A 14 -35.21 -24.87 -24.52
CA ALA A 14 -34.78 -23.48 -24.38
C ALA A 14 -34.22 -23.16 -22.98
N ALA A 15 -34.83 -23.71 -21.92
CA ALA A 15 -34.34 -23.55 -20.54
C ALA A 15 -33.00 -24.26 -20.30
N VAL A 16 -32.79 -25.44 -20.88
CA VAL A 16 -31.53 -26.18 -20.80
C VAL A 16 -30.41 -25.45 -21.55
N VAL A 17 -30.69 -24.88 -22.72
CA VAL A 17 -29.70 -24.09 -23.48
C VAL A 17 -29.36 -22.77 -22.77
N ALA A 18 -30.34 -22.12 -22.12
CA ALA A 18 -30.10 -20.92 -21.32
C ALA A 18 -29.25 -21.19 -20.06
N GLY A 19 -29.39 -22.36 -19.42
CA GLY A 19 -28.57 -22.78 -18.29
C GLY A 19 -27.09 -23.03 -18.63
N CYS A 20 -26.78 -23.31 -19.90
CA CYS A 20 -25.39 -23.45 -20.38
C CYS A 20 -24.76 -22.13 -20.83
N ALA A 21 -25.52 -21.03 -20.86
CA ALA A 21 -25.07 -19.73 -21.36
C ALA A 21 -24.84 -18.68 -20.25
N SER A 22 -25.10 -19.01 -18.99
CA SER A 22 -24.83 -18.10 -17.86
C SER A 22 -23.35 -18.12 -17.50
N ALA A 23 -22.70 -16.95 -17.60
CA ALA A 23 -21.37 -16.75 -17.04
C ALA A 23 -21.39 -16.99 -15.52
N PRO A 24 -20.27 -17.43 -14.91
CA PRO A 24 -20.19 -17.61 -13.46
C PRO A 24 -20.52 -16.31 -12.73
N GLY A 25 -21.19 -16.42 -11.57
CA GLY A 25 -21.44 -15.26 -10.73
C GLY A 25 -20.15 -14.70 -10.13
N SER A 26 -20.17 -13.46 -9.62
CA SER A 26 -18.98 -12.85 -8.99
C SER A 26 -18.41 -13.70 -7.85
N ALA A 27 -19.26 -14.30 -7.02
CA ALA A 27 -18.84 -15.18 -5.93
C ALA A 27 -18.14 -16.46 -6.43
N ASP A 28 -18.58 -17.02 -7.57
CA ASP A 28 -17.93 -18.18 -8.18
C ASP A 28 -16.55 -17.79 -8.72
N LEU A 29 -16.45 -16.62 -9.36
CA LEU A 29 -15.19 -16.08 -9.85
C LEU A 29 -14.21 -15.76 -8.71
N ASP A 30 -14.68 -15.18 -7.61
CA ASP A 30 -13.84 -14.91 -6.42
C ASP A 30 -13.31 -16.21 -5.81
N LYS A 31 -14.17 -17.24 -5.71
CA LYS A 31 -13.77 -18.56 -5.25
C LYS A 31 -12.74 -19.19 -6.20
N MET A 32 -12.99 -19.15 -7.51
CA MET A 32 -12.05 -19.65 -8.51
C MET A 32 -10.71 -18.94 -8.41
N ALA A 33 -10.69 -17.61 -8.27
CA ALA A 33 -9.47 -16.83 -8.11
C ALA A 33 -8.71 -17.23 -6.84
N ALA A 34 -9.39 -17.38 -5.71
CA ALA A 34 -8.77 -17.83 -4.46
C ALA A 34 -8.17 -19.24 -4.57
N ASP A 35 -8.88 -20.18 -5.21
CA ASP A 35 -8.41 -21.56 -5.43
C ASP A 35 -7.19 -21.59 -6.39
N ILE A 36 -7.18 -20.76 -7.44
CA ILE A 36 -6.04 -20.60 -8.35
C ILE A 36 -4.83 -20.04 -7.59
N VAL A 37 -4.98 -18.93 -6.86
CA VAL A 37 -3.87 -18.35 -6.06
C VAL A 37 -3.32 -19.39 -5.07
N LYS A 38 -4.19 -20.07 -4.33
CA LYS A 38 -3.77 -21.09 -3.34
C LYS A 38 -2.99 -22.25 -3.97
N SER A 39 -3.33 -22.66 -5.19
CA SER A 39 -2.68 -23.78 -5.89
C SER A 39 -1.44 -23.37 -6.68
N SER A 40 -1.31 -22.09 -7.05
CA SER A 40 -0.27 -21.61 -7.97
C SER A 40 1.02 -21.15 -7.26
N PHE A 41 0.93 -20.78 -5.98
CA PHE A 41 2.06 -20.24 -5.23
C PHE A 41 2.59 -21.24 -4.19
N ARG A 42 3.91 -21.26 -4.03
CA ARG A 42 4.64 -22.01 -3.00
C ARG A 42 5.67 -21.11 -2.32
N ASP A 43 6.16 -21.54 -1.16
CA ASP A 43 7.28 -20.89 -0.50
C ASP A 43 8.52 -20.91 -1.40
N GLN A 44 9.26 -19.79 -1.41
CA GLN A 44 10.50 -19.65 -2.17
C GLN A 44 11.47 -18.71 -1.44
N GLY A 45 12.64 -19.25 -1.07
CA GLY A 45 13.65 -18.53 -0.29
C GLY A 45 13.06 -18.02 1.03
N ILE A 46 13.22 -16.71 1.26
CA ILE A 46 12.69 -16.02 2.45
C ILE A 46 11.20 -15.66 2.34
N VAL A 47 10.62 -15.73 1.14
CA VAL A 47 9.21 -15.38 0.91
C VAL A 47 8.31 -16.60 1.11
N LYS A 48 7.29 -16.45 1.93
CA LYS A 48 6.34 -17.50 2.31
C LYS A 48 4.96 -17.21 1.73
N VAL A 49 4.18 -18.22 1.41
CA VAL A 49 2.80 -18.06 0.91
C VAL A 49 1.88 -17.32 1.88
N SER A 50 2.24 -17.24 3.16
CA SER A 50 1.53 -16.45 4.17
C SER A 50 1.46 -14.96 3.84
N VAL A 51 2.32 -14.42 2.97
CA VAL A 51 2.21 -13.03 2.48
C VAL A 51 0.96 -12.80 1.64
N LEU A 52 0.35 -13.86 1.12
CA LEU A 52 -0.90 -13.83 0.35
C LEU A 52 -2.14 -13.93 1.25
N ALA A 53 -1.97 -14.00 2.58
CA ALA A 53 -3.08 -14.07 3.50
C ALA A 53 -3.98 -12.82 3.35
N PRO A 54 -5.31 -13.00 3.28
CA PRO A 54 -6.22 -11.88 3.17
C PRO A 54 -6.15 -10.99 4.42
N GLU A 55 -6.26 -9.69 4.21
CA GLU A 55 -6.46 -8.68 5.25
C GLU A 55 -7.70 -7.88 4.90
N ASP A 56 -8.53 -7.54 5.88
CA ASP A 56 -9.80 -6.83 5.66
C ASP A 56 -9.63 -5.59 4.77
N ILE A 57 -8.59 -4.79 5.02
CA ILE A 57 -8.31 -3.60 4.22
C ILE A 57 -7.86 -3.91 2.79
N ASN A 58 -7.15 -5.02 2.55
CA ASN A 58 -6.78 -5.44 1.19
C ASN A 58 -8.03 -5.94 0.46
N THR A 59 -8.83 -6.78 1.11
CA THR A 59 -10.08 -7.31 0.55
C THR A 59 -11.04 -6.17 0.18
N ALA A 60 -11.25 -5.20 1.08
CA ALA A 60 -12.10 -4.05 0.81
C ALA A 60 -11.59 -3.20 -0.36
N CYS A 61 -10.29 -2.89 -0.39
CA CYS A 61 -9.72 -2.09 -1.48
C CYS A 61 -9.73 -2.84 -2.83
N SER A 62 -9.49 -4.15 -2.84
CA SER A 62 -9.60 -4.97 -4.06
C SER A 62 -11.04 -5.04 -4.56
N ALA A 63 -12.02 -5.20 -3.67
CA ALA A 63 -13.43 -5.21 -4.04
C ALA A 63 -13.88 -3.84 -4.60
N ALA A 64 -13.41 -2.73 -4.03
CA ALA A 64 -13.66 -1.38 -4.53
C ALA A 64 -13.10 -1.18 -5.94
N GLU A 65 -11.87 -1.63 -6.19
CA GLU A 65 -11.24 -1.59 -7.51
C GLU A 65 -12.02 -2.40 -8.55
N VAL A 66 -12.40 -3.65 -8.22
CA VAL A 66 -13.21 -4.51 -9.09
C VAL A 66 -14.56 -3.86 -9.42
N ALA A 67 -15.18 -3.21 -8.44
CA ALA A 67 -16.44 -2.49 -8.63
C ALA A 67 -16.29 -1.18 -9.43
N GLY A 68 -15.05 -0.71 -9.66
CA GLY A 68 -14.75 0.58 -10.29
C GLY A 68 -15.27 1.77 -9.48
N LYS A 69 -15.43 1.61 -8.15
CA LYS A 69 -16.00 2.62 -7.26
C LYS A 69 -15.14 2.75 -6.01
N PRO A 70 -14.87 3.98 -5.54
CA PRO A 70 -14.18 4.15 -4.27
C PRO A 70 -15.01 3.55 -3.13
N LEU A 71 -14.33 3.18 -2.05
CA LEU A 71 -14.99 2.85 -0.78
C LEU A 71 -15.92 3.99 -0.38
N ASP A 72 -17.07 3.65 0.20
CA ASP A 72 -17.89 4.66 0.85
C ASP A 72 -17.13 5.29 2.02
N HIS A 73 -17.54 6.51 2.37
CA HIS A 73 -16.85 7.34 3.35
C HIS A 73 -16.71 6.64 4.72
N ASP A 74 -17.78 6.01 5.20
CA ASP A 74 -17.83 5.45 6.55
C ASP A 74 -16.97 4.19 6.64
N THR A 75 -17.01 3.33 5.62
CA THR A 75 -16.10 2.18 5.49
C THR A 75 -14.65 2.64 5.40
N ALA A 76 -14.35 3.65 4.58
CA ALA A 76 -13.00 4.18 4.44
C ALA A 76 -12.46 4.74 5.77
N MET A 77 -13.26 5.51 6.52
CA MET A 77 -12.89 6.02 7.83
C MET A 77 -12.71 4.90 8.86
N ALA A 78 -13.59 3.91 8.90
CA ALA A 78 -13.48 2.78 9.82
C ALA A 78 -12.16 2.03 9.60
N LEU A 79 -11.81 1.74 8.36
CA LEU A 79 -10.55 1.08 8.00
C LEU A 79 -9.34 1.95 8.36
N GLN A 80 -9.37 3.25 8.04
CA GLN A 80 -8.30 4.20 8.40
C GLN A 80 -8.07 4.24 9.91
N ASN A 81 -9.15 4.29 10.71
CA ASN A 81 -9.06 4.29 12.17
C ASN A 81 -8.44 2.99 12.72
N VAL A 82 -8.74 1.84 12.12
CA VAL A 82 -8.08 0.57 12.47
C VAL A 82 -6.59 0.65 12.14
N GLN A 83 -6.21 1.15 10.97
CA GLN A 83 -4.80 1.28 10.57
C GLN A 83 -4.05 2.31 11.43
N LEU A 84 -4.67 3.42 11.80
CA LEU A 84 -4.08 4.45 12.66
C LEU A 84 -3.67 3.88 14.03
N LYS A 85 -4.50 3.01 14.62
CA LYS A 85 -4.19 2.33 15.88
C LYS A 85 -2.98 1.38 15.80
N THR A 86 -2.52 1.02 14.60
CA THR A 86 -1.34 0.18 14.43
C THR A 86 -0.02 0.96 14.48
N ILE A 87 -0.09 2.29 14.37
CA ILE A 87 1.09 3.15 14.36
C ILE A 87 1.69 3.19 15.77
N LYS A 88 2.98 2.87 15.85
CA LYS A 88 3.78 3.05 17.05
C LYS A 88 4.58 4.34 16.90
N TRP A 89 4.49 5.20 17.90
CA TRP A 89 5.22 6.46 17.96
C TRP A 89 6.58 6.24 18.64
N PRO A 90 7.64 6.97 18.24
CA PRO A 90 8.93 6.94 18.92
C PRO A 90 8.78 7.20 20.42
N ALA A 91 9.20 6.25 21.26
CA ALA A 91 9.01 6.34 22.71
C ALA A 91 9.83 7.48 23.35
N ASP A 92 10.96 7.81 22.73
CA ASP A 92 11.85 8.92 23.13
C ASP A 92 11.43 10.27 22.54
N GLY A 93 10.36 10.32 21.73
CA GLY A 93 9.90 11.51 21.04
C GLY A 93 10.85 12.02 19.95
N ASN A 94 11.92 11.28 19.63
CA ASN A 94 12.84 11.66 18.57
C ASN A 94 12.42 11.02 17.24
N TYR A 95 12.04 11.86 16.28
CA TYR A 95 11.59 11.42 14.95
C TYR A 95 12.70 11.45 13.90
N PHE A 96 13.88 12.01 14.20
CA PHE A 96 14.90 12.34 13.22
C PHE A 96 16.15 11.45 13.37
N GLY A 97 16.61 10.94 12.24
CA GLY A 97 17.86 10.22 12.06
C GLY A 97 18.84 10.98 11.17
N ASP A 98 19.57 10.26 10.33
CA ASP A 98 20.56 10.81 9.40
C ASP A 98 19.99 10.89 7.97
N TRP A 99 19.86 12.10 7.44
CA TRP A 99 19.33 12.31 6.08
C TRP A 99 20.17 11.63 5.00
N LYS A 100 21.48 11.44 5.19
CA LYS A 100 22.34 10.76 4.21
C LYS A 100 22.02 9.29 4.11
N LYS A 101 21.74 8.65 5.26
CA LYS A 101 21.23 7.27 5.29
C LYS A 101 19.83 7.21 4.73
N GLY A 102 19.00 8.22 4.99
CA GLY A 102 17.67 8.37 4.42
C GLY A 102 17.71 8.40 2.89
N GLU A 103 18.62 9.18 2.30
CA GLU A 103 18.82 9.25 0.85
C GLU A 103 19.22 7.89 0.27
N ALA A 104 20.23 7.24 0.84
CA ALA A 104 20.66 5.90 0.39
C ALA A 104 19.53 4.86 0.51
N LEU A 105 18.71 4.95 1.56
CA LEU A 105 17.55 4.09 1.77
C LEU A 105 16.44 4.38 0.75
N ALA A 106 16.17 5.65 0.46
CA ALA A 106 15.16 6.08 -0.52
C ALA A 106 15.50 5.63 -1.95
N GLN A 107 16.79 5.57 -2.28
CA GLN A 107 17.31 5.08 -3.57
C GLN A 107 17.26 3.55 -3.71
N SER A 108 17.40 2.82 -2.60
CA SER A 108 17.46 1.36 -2.65
C SER A 108 16.08 0.74 -2.88
N GLY A 109 15.98 -0.10 -3.91
CA GLY A 109 14.81 -0.96 -4.18
C GLY A 109 14.99 -2.43 -3.76
N ARG A 110 16.06 -2.76 -3.01
CA ARG A 110 16.40 -4.15 -2.65
C ARG A 110 15.63 -4.66 -1.43
N GLY A 111 15.64 -5.99 -1.27
CA GLY A 111 15.19 -6.68 -0.06
C GLY A 111 13.80 -7.30 -0.18
N GLN A 112 13.55 -8.32 0.64
CA GLN A 112 12.29 -9.07 0.69
C GLN A 112 11.80 -9.72 -0.61
N THR A 113 12.67 -9.88 -1.61
CA THR A 113 12.32 -10.67 -2.79
C THR A 113 12.72 -12.14 -2.61
N TRP A 114 12.16 -13.04 -3.42
CA TRP A 114 12.46 -14.48 -3.36
C TRP A 114 13.90 -14.82 -3.79
N THR A 115 14.61 -13.87 -4.41
CA THR A 115 16.02 -13.96 -4.79
C THR A 115 16.96 -13.32 -3.78
N ASP A 116 16.44 -12.53 -2.83
CA ASP A 116 17.25 -11.94 -1.76
C ASP A 116 17.51 -12.97 -0.65
N SER A 117 18.65 -12.80 0.02
CA SER A 117 18.99 -13.51 1.25
C SER A 117 18.35 -12.83 2.47
N ALA A 118 18.26 -13.56 3.59
CA ALA A 118 17.64 -13.05 4.81
C ALA A 118 18.36 -11.84 5.44
N ASP A 119 19.63 -11.64 5.10
CA ASP A 119 20.48 -10.53 5.54
C ASP A 119 20.55 -9.39 4.53
N THR A 120 19.89 -9.50 3.37
CA THR A 120 19.84 -8.40 2.40
C THR A 120 19.15 -7.19 3.02
N PRO A 121 19.81 -6.02 3.10
CA PRO A 121 19.18 -4.82 3.63
C PRO A 121 18.00 -4.38 2.76
N ASN A 122 16.87 -4.14 3.42
CA ASN A 122 15.68 -3.61 2.74
C ASN A 122 15.85 -2.12 2.42
N GLY A 123 15.43 -1.75 1.22
CA GLY A 123 15.32 -0.38 0.75
C GLY A 123 13.94 0.24 0.98
N GLY A 124 13.88 1.56 0.93
CA GLY A 124 12.63 2.34 0.97
C GLY A 124 12.00 2.54 -0.40
N ASN A 125 12.78 2.41 -1.48
CA ASN A 125 12.38 2.52 -2.89
C ASN A 125 11.53 3.77 -3.21
N CYS A 126 11.78 4.88 -2.51
CA CYS A 126 10.93 6.06 -2.53
C CYS A 126 10.98 6.78 -3.88
N TYR A 127 12.16 6.85 -4.50
CA TYR A 127 12.34 7.47 -5.82
C TYR A 127 11.53 6.76 -6.91
N ASN A 128 11.22 5.46 -6.77
CA ASN A 128 10.42 4.73 -7.75
C ASN A 128 8.95 5.22 -7.81
N CYS A 129 8.50 6.05 -6.86
CA CYS A 129 7.15 6.58 -6.81
C CYS A 129 7.09 8.11 -6.69
N HIS A 130 8.12 8.74 -6.13
CA HIS A 130 8.13 10.15 -5.80
C HIS A 130 9.38 10.83 -6.36
N GLN A 131 9.25 12.11 -6.72
CA GLN A 131 10.40 13.01 -6.81
C GLN A 131 10.80 13.47 -5.41
N LEU A 132 12.08 13.40 -5.03
CA LEU A 132 12.60 13.88 -3.74
C LEU A 132 13.62 15.00 -3.94
N ASP A 133 14.93 14.69 -4.04
CA ASP A 133 15.96 15.67 -4.38
C ASP A 133 15.67 16.24 -5.78
N PRO A 134 15.52 17.58 -5.93
CA PRO A 134 15.30 18.18 -7.25
C PRO A 134 16.45 17.95 -8.25
N LYS A 135 17.63 17.50 -7.78
CA LYS A 135 18.78 17.15 -8.63
C LYS A 135 18.78 15.69 -9.08
N GLU A 136 18.04 14.81 -8.43
CA GLU A 136 17.87 13.43 -8.88
C GLU A 136 16.90 13.39 -10.06
N ILE A 137 17.35 12.82 -11.17
CA ILE A 137 16.59 12.78 -12.44
C ILE A 137 15.82 11.47 -12.61
N SER A 138 16.18 10.43 -11.86
CA SER A 138 15.51 9.14 -11.88
C SER A 138 14.47 9.07 -10.77
N PHE A 139 13.22 9.41 -11.11
CA PHE A 139 12.09 9.32 -10.19
C PHE A 139 10.78 8.91 -10.87
N GLY A 140 9.86 8.37 -10.08
CA GLY A 140 8.52 7.99 -10.49
C GLY A 140 7.47 9.06 -10.18
N THR A 141 6.27 8.87 -10.72
CA THR A 141 5.14 9.83 -10.63
C THR A 141 3.85 9.18 -10.14
N ILE A 142 3.94 8.00 -9.53
CA ILE A 142 2.80 7.31 -8.90
C ILE A 142 2.30 8.12 -7.71
N GLY A 143 3.23 8.61 -6.89
CA GLY A 143 2.96 9.52 -5.79
C GLY A 143 3.26 10.97 -6.16
N PRO A 144 2.83 11.93 -5.31
CA PRO A 144 3.16 13.34 -5.52
C PRO A 144 4.66 13.59 -5.39
N SER A 145 5.15 14.68 -6.00
CA SER A 145 6.48 15.20 -5.69
C SER A 145 6.58 15.56 -4.20
N LEU A 146 7.71 15.21 -3.60
CA LEU A 146 8.10 15.51 -2.23
C LEU A 146 9.26 16.51 -2.20
N THR A 147 9.64 17.11 -3.33
CA THR A 147 10.62 18.20 -3.36
C THR A 147 10.17 19.35 -2.47
N GLY A 148 11.08 19.83 -1.62
CA GLY A 148 10.82 20.88 -0.64
C GLY A 148 9.83 20.48 0.45
N TYR A 149 9.63 19.19 0.73
CA TYR A 149 8.55 18.72 1.62
C TYR A 149 8.54 19.43 2.99
N GLY A 150 9.67 19.46 3.69
CA GLY A 150 9.82 20.14 4.98
C GLY A 150 9.75 21.66 4.85
N LYS A 151 10.37 22.22 3.79
CA LYS A 151 10.42 23.67 3.53
C LYS A 151 9.04 24.26 3.28
N THR A 152 8.28 23.65 2.38
CA THR A 152 6.91 24.07 2.01
C THR A 152 5.89 23.90 3.14
N ARG A 153 6.22 23.08 4.15
CA ARG A 153 5.38 22.82 5.34
C ARG A 153 5.87 23.57 6.59
N GLY A 154 6.86 24.45 6.46
CA GLY A 154 7.40 25.27 7.54
C GLY A 154 8.27 24.53 8.56
N VAL A 155 8.51 23.22 8.39
CA VAL A 155 9.29 22.41 9.35
C VAL A 155 10.76 22.82 9.38
N THR A 156 11.32 23.23 8.24
CA THR A 156 12.71 23.70 8.20
C THR A 156 12.91 25.07 8.84
N ALA A 157 11.83 25.85 9.00
CA ALA A 157 11.90 27.19 9.59
C ALA A 157 11.82 27.12 11.12
N ASP A 158 10.94 26.29 11.67
CA ASP A 158 10.83 26.06 13.11
C ASP A 158 10.33 24.62 13.40
N PRO A 159 11.24 23.63 13.52
CA PRO A 159 10.86 22.24 13.78
C PRO A 159 10.25 22.02 15.17
N THR A 160 10.32 23.02 16.06
CA THR A 160 9.79 22.93 17.44
C THR A 160 8.38 23.49 17.58
N SER A 161 7.86 24.15 16.55
CA SER A 161 6.52 24.72 16.57
C SER A 161 5.42 23.65 16.65
N ALA A 162 4.26 24.02 17.19
CA ALA A 162 3.09 23.14 17.22
C ALA A 162 2.62 22.73 15.80
N ALA A 163 2.75 23.64 14.82
CA ALA A 163 2.42 23.35 13.43
C ALA A 163 3.38 22.30 12.83
N SER A 164 4.69 22.43 13.10
CA SER A 164 5.68 21.46 12.64
C SER A 164 5.53 20.11 13.34
N LYS A 165 5.16 20.09 14.62
CA LYS A 165 4.84 18.84 15.33
C LYS A 165 3.74 18.04 14.61
N ALA A 166 2.64 18.70 14.21
CA ALA A 166 1.56 18.04 13.49
C ALA A 166 2.03 17.46 12.14
N VAL A 167 2.90 18.19 11.42
CA VAL A 167 3.50 17.70 10.16
C VAL A 167 4.42 16.50 10.43
N ILE A 168 5.29 16.56 11.43
CA ILE A 168 6.21 15.48 11.81
C ILE A 168 5.42 14.21 12.16
N GLU A 169 4.39 14.31 13.00
CA GLU A 169 3.54 13.16 13.37
C GLU A 169 2.77 12.59 12.16
N TYR A 170 2.25 13.46 11.29
CA TYR A 170 1.63 13.03 10.04
C TYR A 170 2.62 12.28 9.14
N THR A 171 3.81 12.83 8.90
CA THR A 171 4.84 12.20 8.05
C THR A 171 5.28 10.86 8.63
N TRP A 172 5.50 10.78 9.94
CA TRP A 172 5.80 9.52 10.62
C TRP A 172 4.71 8.48 10.37
N GLY A 173 3.45 8.86 10.61
CA GLY A 173 2.32 7.97 10.40
C GLY A 173 2.19 7.51 8.95
N LYS A 174 2.45 8.39 7.97
CA LYS A 174 2.41 8.05 6.54
C LYS A 174 3.50 7.05 6.16
N ILE A 175 4.72 7.19 6.68
CA ILE A 175 5.83 6.23 6.45
C ILE A 175 5.53 4.91 7.18
N TYR A 176 4.99 4.96 8.39
CA TYR A 176 4.69 3.78 9.19
C TYR A 176 3.58 2.92 8.55
N ASN A 177 2.42 3.54 8.30
CA ASN A 177 1.24 2.91 7.70
C ASN A 177 0.46 3.97 6.91
N SER A 178 0.79 4.09 5.63
CA SER A 178 0.16 5.02 4.68
C SER A 178 -1.37 4.95 4.63
N ARG A 179 -1.93 3.75 4.91
CA ARG A 179 -3.36 3.45 4.88
C ARG A 179 -4.13 3.96 6.09
N ALA A 180 -3.44 4.45 7.11
CA ALA A 180 -4.05 5.21 8.21
C ALA A 180 -4.63 6.56 7.77
N TYR A 181 -4.18 7.09 6.64
CA TYR A 181 -4.58 8.43 6.14
C TYR A 181 -5.23 8.39 4.76
N ASN A 182 -5.21 7.23 4.10
CA ASN A 182 -5.91 6.96 2.85
C ASN A 182 -6.07 5.44 2.74
N ALA A 183 -7.28 4.94 3.00
CA ALA A 183 -7.57 3.51 3.16
C ALA A 183 -6.97 2.62 2.06
N CYS A 184 -7.03 3.08 0.81
CA CYS A 184 -6.53 2.33 -0.35
C CYS A 184 -5.27 2.95 -0.96
N SER A 185 -4.45 3.61 -0.14
CA SER A 185 -3.14 4.09 -0.58
C SER A 185 -2.31 2.94 -1.15
N VAL A 186 -1.71 3.20 -2.31
CA VAL A 186 -0.75 2.31 -2.99
C VAL A 186 0.66 2.40 -2.41
N MET A 187 0.95 3.40 -1.57
CA MET A 187 2.20 3.48 -0.83
C MET A 187 2.27 2.30 0.17
N PRO A 188 3.39 1.55 0.25
CA PRO A 188 3.51 0.45 1.20
C PRO A 188 3.32 0.87 2.66
N ARG A 189 2.80 -0.04 3.49
CA ARG A 189 2.72 0.13 4.95
C ARG A 189 4.05 -0.25 5.60
N ALA A 190 5.08 0.57 5.38
CA ALA A 190 6.48 0.15 5.44
C ALA A 190 6.90 -0.43 6.81
N ILE A 191 6.67 0.28 7.91
CA ILE A 191 7.05 -0.23 9.24
C ILE A 191 6.05 -1.27 9.73
N HIS A 192 4.75 -1.04 9.50
CA HIS A 192 3.69 -1.97 9.92
C HIS A 192 3.88 -3.38 9.32
N LYS A 193 4.44 -3.46 8.11
CA LYS A 193 4.76 -4.73 7.43
C LYS A 193 6.21 -5.18 7.61
N GLY A 194 6.99 -4.51 8.45
CA GLY A 194 8.38 -4.87 8.71
C GLY A 194 9.32 -4.68 7.52
N ILE A 195 8.95 -3.84 6.55
CA ILE A 195 9.77 -3.54 5.39
C ILE A 195 10.99 -2.72 5.79
N ILE A 196 10.78 -1.70 6.61
CA ILE A 196 11.85 -0.89 7.20
C ILE A 196 11.72 -0.88 8.72
N THR A 197 12.84 -0.70 9.39
CA THR A 197 12.93 -0.53 10.84
C THR A 197 12.55 0.89 11.27
N GLU A 198 12.33 1.07 12.58
CA GLU A 198 12.11 2.40 13.16
C GLU A 198 13.29 3.35 12.89
N ALA A 199 14.53 2.87 13.01
CA ALA A 199 15.72 3.67 12.75
C ALA A 199 15.79 4.15 11.29
N GLN A 200 15.53 3.24 10.35
CA GLN A 200 15.44 3.58 8.92
C GLN A 200 14.32 4.59 8.63
N ALA A 201 13.19 4.50 9.32
CA ALA A 201 12.13 5.49 9.20
C ALA A 201 12.56 6.87 9.71
N ARG A 202 13.29 6.94 10.84
CA ARG A 202 13.88 8.20 11.33
C ARG A 202 14.85 8.81 10.32
N ASP A 203 15.62 7.99 9.62
CA ASP A 203 16.50 8.45 8.54
C ASP A 203 15.69 9.06 7.36
N LEU A 204 14.57 8.43 6.95
CA LEU A 204 13.66 9.00 5.93
C LEU A 204 12.96 10.27 6.40
N MET A 205 12.57 10.35 7.68
CA MET A 205 12.04 11.57 8.28
C MET A 205 13.05 12.71 8.15
N ALA A 206 14.32 12.46 8.49
CA ALA A 206 15.39 13.45 8.32
C ALA A 206 15.58 13.86 6.87
N LEU A 207 15.51 12.90 5.92
CA LEU A 207 15.55 13.22 4.50
C LEU A 207 14.40 14.15 4.07
N LEU A 208 13.18 13.92 4.51
CA LEU A 208 12.03 14.73 4.06
C LEU A 208 11.95 16.09 4.77
N LEU A 209 12.36 16.17 6.03
CA LEU A 209 12.00 17.29 6.92
C LEU A 209 13.18 18.15 7.37
N SER A 210 14.41 17.64 7.33
CA SER A 210 15.59 18.42 7.76
C SER A 210 15.90 19.55 6.77
N ALA A 211 16.26 20.72 7.30
CA ALA A 211 16.76 21.84 6.50
C ALA A 211 18.05 21.51 5.75
N ASP A 212 18.84 20.55 6.25
CA ASP A 212 20.11 20.12 5.66
C ASP A 212 19.96 19.11 4.53
N SER A 213 18.79 18.47 4.43
CA SER A 213 18.51 17.51 3.37
C SER A 213 18.51 18.18 1.99
N PRO A 214 19.04 17.51 0.94
CA PRO A 214 18.93 17.99 -0.44
C PRO A 214 17.49 18.21 -0.90
N VAL A 215 16.53 17.44 -0.37
CA VAL A 215 15.09 17.60 -0.64
C VAL A 215 14.61 19.01 -0.35
N ASN A 216 15.18 19.69 0.66
CA ASN A 216 14.73 20.99 1.12
C ASN A 216 15.61 22.17 0.69
N LYS A 217 16.55 21.96 -0.24
CA LYS A 217 17.41 23.04 -0.74
C LYS A 217 16.70 23.87 -1.81
#